data_AF-A0A059E001-F1
#
_entry.id   AF-A0A059E001-F1
#
_cell.length_a   1.000
_cell.length_b   1.000
_cell.length_c   1.000
_cell.angle_alpha   90.00
_cell.angle_beta   90.00
_cell.angle_gamma   90.00
#
_symmetry.space_group_name_H-M   'P 1'
#
loop_
_entity.id
_entity.type
_entity.pdbx_description
1 polymer ?
#
loop_
_entity_poly.entity_id
_entity_poly.type
_entity_poly.pdbx_seq_one_letter_code
_entity_poly.pdbx_strand_id
1 'polypeptide(L)'
;MEQVVVDVKAELLVDLGLNESTPTLLSNSVDIDESLISLEAADFLQNTDLLKAPPNADDLGELLVSTYELSIEAAAKLKIPVIGSVSGGAARRVVVYEWTRFKEIEDDGGGFDRWGYAIRFCVTVSKINADTSIALPFIAAEAQLGRLEASWTMQVRGLQGPKIDGAVLPPESLDVETFFLARQSLTDVVAALSDSKTKITPVYLLRKNPPTDADEYSIITKKTFIVAALANERNSNWVFHKLGGSSNSNISELIEQVYADFEAEMGQRPNSVAVAKAKRALDGIQLRNV
;
A
#
# COMPACT_ATOMS: atom_id res chain seq x y z
N MET A 1 -32.33 19.12 -7.63
CA MET A 1 -31.32 18.38 -8.40
C MET A 1 -30.49 17.63 -7.39
N GLU A 2 -30.85 16.38 -7.20
CA GLU A 2 -30.27 15.46 -6.24
C GLU A 2 -29.00 14.90 -6.85
N GLN A 3 -27.85 15.16 -6.22
CA GLN A 3 -26.54 14.80 -6.74
C GLN A 3 -26.23 13.38 -6.27
N VAL A 4 -26.39 12.42 -7.17
CA VAL A 4 -26.00 11.03 -6.97
C VAL A 4 -24.47 10.97 -6.93
N VAL A 5 -23.93 10.78 -5.72
CA VAL A 5 -22.53 10.36 -5.54
C VAL A 5 -22.53 8.84 -5.62
N VAL A 6 -22.14 8.30 -6.78
CA VAL A 6 -21.92 6.86 -6.94
C VAL A 6 -20.58 6.55 -6.26
N ASP A 7 -20.65 5.83 -5.14
CA ASP A 7 -19.49 5.32 -4.43
C ASP A 7 -18.95 4.10 -5.20
N VAL A 8 -17.90 4.31 -6.00
CA VAL A 8 -17.24 3.30 -6.84
C VAL A 8 -16.74 2.09 -6.01
N LYS A 9 -16.59 2.23 -4.68
CA LYS A 9 -16.22 1.12 -3.78
C LYS A 9 -17.38 0.17 -3.46
N ALA A 10 -18.61 0.68 -3.40
CA ALA A 10 -19.80 -0.16 -3.24
C ALA A 10 -20.08 -0.96 -4.52
N GLU A 11 -19.81 -0.38 -5.69
CA GLU A 11 -19.92 -1.09 -6.98
C GLU A 11 -18.95 -2.26 -7.08
N LEU A 12 -17.72 -2.18 -6.58
CA LEU A 12 -16.79 -3.32 -6.64
C LEU A 12 -17.24 -4.50 -5.75
N LEU A 13 -17.79 -4.23 -4.56
CA LEU A 13 -18.30 -5.27 -3.66
C LEU A 13 -19.62 -5.89 -4.18
N VAL A 14 -20.49 -5.06 -4.76
CA VAL A 14 -21.73 -5.49 -5.44
C VAL A 14 -21.40 -6.28 -6.70
N ASP A 15 -20.43 -5.83 -7.49
CA ASP A 15 -19.97 -6.51 -8.69
C ASP A 15 -19.33 -7.85 -8.35
N LEU A 16 -18.66 -7.98 -7.19
CA LEU A 16 -18.05 -9.23 -6.69
C LEU A 16 -19.08 -10.27 -6.19
N GLY A 17 -20.37 -9.93 -6.10
CA GLY A 17 -21.43 -10.88 -5.71
C GLY A 17 -21.32 -11.38 -4.26
N LEU A 18 -20.62 -10.67 -3.40
CA LEU A 18 -20.47 -11.00 -1.98
C LEU A 18 -21.73 -10.54 -1.23
N ASN A 19 -22.54 -11.49 -0.77
CA ASN A 19 -23.80 -11.24 -0.07
C ASN A 19 -23.54 -10.58 1.31
N GLU A 20 -24.44 -9.70 1.77
CA GLU A 20 -24.29 -8.86 2.99
C GLU A 20 -24.20 -9.63 4.33
N SER A 21 -24.07 -10.96 4.33
CA SER A 21 -23.95 -11.77 5.55
C SER A 21 -22.51 -11.93 6.07
N THR A 22 -21.55 -11.15 5.57
CA THR A 22 -20.13 -11.17 5.97
C THR A 22 -19.81 -10.06 7.01
N PRO A 23 -18.81 -10.24 7.89
CA PRO A 23 -18.55 -9.38 9.04
C PRO A 23 -18.23 -7.95 8.62
N THR A 24 -18.55 -6.99 9.49
CA THR A 24 -18.39 -5.55 9.31
C THR A 24 -17.05 -5.20 8.65
N LEU A 25 -17.10 -4.81 7.37
CA LEU A 25 -15.94 -4.40 6.59
C LEU A 25 -15.55 -2.97 6.97
N LEU A 26 -14.51 -2.81 7.79
CA LEU A 26 -13.84 -1.52 7.96
C LEU A 26 -12.88 -1.30 6.78
N SER A 27 -13.33 -0.56 5.76
CA SER A 27 -12.43 -0.14 4.67
C SER A 27 -11.61 1.07 5.12
N ASN A 28 -10.36 0.84 5.49
CA ASN A 28 -9.37 1.89 5.68
C ASN A 28 -8.48 1.93 4.43
N SER A 29 -8.46 3.06 3.72
CA SER A 29 -7.34 3.36 2.84
C SER A 29 -6.13 3.63 3.73
N VAL A 30 -5.23 2.67 3.83
CA VAL A 30 -3.97 2.83 4.57
C VAL A 30 -2.95 3.37 3.59
N ASP A 31 -2.58 4.64 3.73
CA ASP A 31 -1.38 5.19 3.10
C ASP A 31 -0.18 4.49 3.74
N ILE A 32 0.49 3.62 2.99
CA ILE A 32 1.74 3.01 3.43
C ILE A 32 2.86 3.96 3.01
N ASP A 33 3.52 4.56 3.99
CA ASP A 33 4.68 5.41 3.77
C ASP A 33 5.85 4.59 3.22
N GLU A 34 6.21 4.81 1.94
CA GLU A 34 7.32 4.12 1.27
C GLU A 34 8.69 4.35 1.95
N SER A 35 8.84 5.42 2.75
CA SER A 35 10.09 5.72 3.45
C SER A 35 10.36 4.77 4.62
N LEU A 36 9.30 4.30 5.30
CA LEU A 36 9.38 3.27 6.36
C LEU A 36 9.88 1.93 5.79
N ILE A 37 9.46 1.59 4.57
CA ILE A 37 9.83 0.33 3.90
C ILE A 37 11.34 0.26 3.63
N SER A 38 12.03 1.41 3.51
CA SER A 38 13.41 1.46 3.01
C SER A 38 14.50 1.13 4.02
N LEU A 39 14.27 1.39 5.31
CA LEU A 39 15.20 1.09 6.40
C LEU A 39 14.97 -0.32 7.01
N GLU A 40 13.79 -0.91 6.81
CA GLU A 40 13.31 -2.08 7.57
C GLU A 40 13.68 -3.46 6.96
N ALA A 41 14.00 -3.54 5.67
CA ALA A 41 14.27 -4.83 5.01
C ALA A 41 15.66 -5.43 5.34
N ALA A 42 16.63 -4.60 5.76
CA ALA A 42 18.01 -5.04 6.02
C ALA A 42 18.21 -5.63 7.43
N ASP A 43 17.57 -5.06 8.45
CA ASP A 43 17.63 -5.57 9.84
C ASP A 43 16.77 -6.82 10.06
N PHE A 44 15.73 -6.99 9.23
CA PHE A 44 14.76 -8.09 9.34
C PHE A 44 15.35 -9.49 9.11
N LEU A 45 16.44 -9.62 8.34
CA LEU A 45 17.07 -10.92 8.09
C LEU A 45 17.97 -11.41 9.23
N GLN A 46 18.29 -10.57 10.21
CA GLN A 46 19.25 -10.91 11.28
C GLN A 46 18.60 -11.18 12.65
N ASN A 47 17.31 -10.88 12.85
CA ASN A 47 16.69 -10.90 14.18
C ASN A 47 15.40 -11.75 14.27
N THR A 48 15.45 -12.99 13.78
CA THR A 48 14.32 -13.94 13.93
C THR A 48 14.15 -14.46 15.36
N ASP A 49 15.16 -14.35 16.22
CA ASP A 49 15.13 -14.79 17.62
C ASP A 49 14.24 -13.92 18.54
N LEU A 50 13.79 -12.76 18.06
CA LEU A 50 12.92 -11.84 18.82
C LEU A 50 11.44 -11.97 18.47
N LEU A 51 11.08 -12.88 17.55
CA LEU A 51 9.70 -13.05 17.15
C LEU A 51 8.93 -13.86 18.21
N LYS A 52 7.86 -13.27 18.75
CA LYS A 52 6.92 -13.99 19.61
C LYS A 52 6.29 -15.17 18.85
N ALA A 53 5.93 -16.22 19.58
CA ALA A 53 5.31 -17.40 18.99
C ALA A 53 4.04 -17.02 18.20
N PRO A 54 3.79 -17.65 17.04
CA PRO A 54 2.59 -17.38 16.25
C PRO A 54 1.33 -17.67 17.08
N PRO A 55 0.25 -16.88 16.93
CA PRO A 55 -1.03 -17.14 17.56
C PRO A 55 -1.70 -18.37 16.94
N ASN A 56 -2.74 -18.91 17.59
CA ASN A 56 -3.58 -19.92 16.96
C ASN A 56 -4.47 -19.29 15.89
N ALA A 57 -4.98 -20.11 14.97
CA ALA A 57 -5.92 -19.65 13.94
C ALA A 57 -7.19 -19.02 14.53
N ASP A 58 -7.68 -19.54 15.66
CA ASP A 58 -8.89 -19.06 16.34
C ASP A 58 -8.69 -17.70 17.03
N ASP A 59 -7.44 -17.28 17.24
CA ASP A 59 -7.08 -16.01 17.87
C ASP A 59 -7.00 -14.84 16.87
N LEU A 60 -7.16 -15.11 15.57
CA LEU A 60 -7.07 -14.07 14.54
C LEU A 60 -8.28 -13.13 14.60
N GLY A 61 -8.00 -11.82 14.52
CA GLY A 61 -8.98 -10.75 14.62
C GLY A 61 -9.88 -10.60 13.37
N GLU A 62 -10.30 -9.37 13.10
CA GLU A 62 -11.17 -9.06 11.98
C GLU A 62 -10.47 -9.21 10.63
N LEU A 63 -11.27 -9.47 9.59
CA LEU A 63 -10.82 -9.50 8.22
C LEU A 63 -10.69 -8.06 7.70
N LEU A 64 -9.48 -7.69 7.28
CA LEU A 64 -9.18 -6.45 6.59
C LEU A 64 -9.11 -6.70 5.08
N VAL A 65 -9.72 -5.82 4.30
CA VAL A 65 -9.60 -5.80 2.84
C VAL A 65 -9.06 -4.44 2.43
N SER A 66 -7.96 -4.44 1.67
CA SER A 66 -7.26 -3.21 1.29
C SER A 66 -6.78 -3.26 -0.15
N THR A 67 -6.79 -2.11 -0.81
CA THR A 67 -6.15 -1.89 -2.11
C THR A 67 -5.08 -0.83 -1.94
N TYR A 68 -3.88 -1.08 -2.43
CA TYR A 68 -2.78 -0.13 -2.39
C TYR A 68 -1.85 -0.31 -3.58
N GLU A 69 -1.07 0.73 -3.88
CA GLU A 69 -0.09 0.74 -4.96
C GLU A 69 1.31 0.84 -4.38
N LEU A 70 2.25 0.12 -4.99
CA LEU A 70 3.66 0.12 -4.58
C LEU A 70 4.57 0.36 -5.77
N SER A 71 5.72 0.99 -5.53
CA SER A 71 6.88 0.81 -6.40
C SER A 71 7.34 -0.67 -6.41
N ILE A 72 8.03 -1.08 -7.49
CA ILE A 72 8.60 -2.43 -7.59
C ILE A 72 9.58 -2.71 -6.45
N GLU A 73 10.35 -1.69 -6.04
CA GLU A 73 11.32 -1.78 -4.96
C GLU A 73 10.62 -2.01 -3.60
N ALA A 74 9.54 -1.27 -3.33
CA ALA A 74 8.74 -1.48 -2.13
C ALA A 74 8.08 -2.87 -2.12
N ALA A 75 7.51 -3.31 -3.24
CA ALA A 75 6.94 -4.66 -3.37
C ALA A 75 7.99 -5.75 -3.10
N ALA A 76 9.20 -5.61 -3.66
CA ALA A 76 10.30 -6.55 -3.43
C ALA A 76 10.72 -6.60 -1.95
N LYS A 77 10.84 -5.45 -1.28
CA LYS A 77 11.16 -5.37 0.16
C LYS A 77 10.10 -6.06 1.01
N LEU A 78 8.83 -5.93 0.63
CA LEU A 78 7.69 -6.58 1.29
C LEU A 78 7.47 -8.05 0.85
N LYS A 79 8.36 -8.61 0.02
CA LYS A 79 8.25 -9.96 -0.56
C LYS A 79 6.90 -10.20 -1.26
N ILE A 80 6.35 -9.14 -1.85
CA ILE A 80 5.17 -9.18 -2.71
C ILE A 80 5.67 -9.54 -4.11
N PRO A 81 5.09 -10.57 -4.76
CA PRO A 81 5.58 -11.02 -6.05
C PRO A 81 5.34 -9.97 -7.12
N VAL A 82 6.34 -9.82 -7.98
CA VAL A 82 6.33 -8.92 -9.14
C VAL A 82 6.57 -9.78 -10.37
N ILE A 83 5.79 -9.57 -11.44
CA ILE A 83 6.00 -10.27 -12.70
C ILE A 83 6.82 -9.40 -13.65
N GLY A 84 7.80 -10.02 -14.31
CA GLY A 84 8.68 -9.36 -15.27
C GLY A 84 10.03 -8.96 -14.65
N SER A 85 10.90 -8.38 -15.48
CA SER A 85 12.28 -8.06 -15.05
C SER A 85 12.32 -6.83 -14.14
N VAL A 86 13.01 -6.92 -13.01
CA VAL A 86 13.23 -5.77 -12.09
C VAL A 86 14.04 -4.64 -12.77
N SER A 87 14.73 -4.94 -13.88
CA SER A 87 15.57 -4.00 -14.64
C SER A 87 14.82 -2.92 -15.43
N GLY A 88 13.48 -2.87 -15.38
CA GLY A 88 12.64 -1.98 -16.20
C GLY A 88 12.54 -0.51 -15.78
N GLY A 89 13.19 -0.09 -14.69
CA GLY A 89 13.19 1.30 -14.21
C GLY A 89 11.89 1.76 -13.50
N ALA A 90 11.89 3.00 -13.01
CA ALA A 90 10.88 3.62 -12.13
C ALA A 90 9.46 3.76 -12.69
N ALA A 91 9.18 3.31 -13.91
CA ALA A 91 7.88 3.45 -14.59
C ALA A 91 6.95 2.24 -14.40
N ARG A 92 7.22 1.41 -13.39
CA ARG A 92 6.42 0.22 -13.07
C ARG A 92 5.83 0.34 -11.67
N ARG A 93 4.56 -0.03 -11.55
CA ARG A 93 3.81 -0.05 -10.30
C ARG A 93 3.25 -1.44 -10.07
N VAL A 94 3.03 -1.77 -8.80
CA VAL A 94 2.35 -2.98 -8.36
C VAL A 94 1.07 -2.56 -7.66
N VAL A 95 -0.07 -2.84 -8.27
CA VAL A 95 -1.37 -2.67 -7.61
C VAL A 95 -1.67 -3.96 -6.85
N VAL A 96 -1.92 -3.86 -5.56
CA VAL A 96 -2.20 -5.00 -4.69
C VAL A 96 -3.59 -4.88 -4.14
N TYR A 97 -4.38 -5.94 -4.32
CA TYR A 97 -5.64 -6.13 -3.62
C TYR A 97 -5.47 -7.26 -2.61
N GLU A 98 -5.56 -6.94 -1.33
CA GLU A 98 -5.18 -7.81 -0.22
C GLU A 98 -6.37 -8.08 0.71
N TRP A 99 -6.57 -9.36 1.06
CA TRP A 99 -7.40 -9.81 2.17
C TRP A 99 -6.49 -10.35 3.24
N THR A 100 -6.60 -9.79 4.43
CA THR A 100 -5.75 -10.18 5.55
C THR A 100 -6.59 -10.35 6.79
N ARG A 101 -6.41 -11.48 7.47
CA ARG A 101 -6.94 -11.66 8.83
C ARG A 101 -5.76 -11.92 9.75
N PHE A 102 -5.64 -11.11 10.79
CA PHE A 102 -4.43 -11.09 11.60
C PHE A 102 -4.70 -10.78 13.07
N LYS A 103 -3.70 -11.04 13.90
CA LYS A 103 -3.57 -10.58 15.27
C LYS A 103 -2.27 -9.79 15.38
N GLU A 104 -2.35 -8.63 16.02
CA GLU A 104 -1.16 -7.88 16.41
C GLU A 104 -0.72 -8.35 17.79
N ILE A 105 0.57 -8.63 17.92
CA ILE A 105 1.21 -9.03 19.16
C ILE A 105 2.27 -7.98 19.44
N GLU A 106 2.10 -7.26 20.54
CA GLU A 106 3.10 -6.29 20.98
C GLU A 106 4.44 -7.00 21.23
N ASP A 107 5.53 -6.48 20.68
CA ASP A 107 6.89 -6.98 20.91
C ASP A 107 7.50 -6.37 22.19
N ASP A 108 8.68 -6.82 22.59
CA ASP A 108 9.32 -6.33 23.82
C ASP A 108 9.93 -4.92 23.67
N GLY A 109 9.99 -4.39 22.44
CA GLY A 109 10.42 -3.04 22.11
C GLY A 109 9.27 -2.02 22.01
N GLY A 110 8.01 -2.44 22.19
CA GLY A 110 6.81 -1.61 22.05
C GLY A 110 6.24 -1.56 20.62
N GLY A 111 6.84 -2.31 19.69
CA GLY A 111 6.31 -2.54 18.35
C GLY A 111 5.18 -3.54 18.35
N PHE A 112 4.59 -3.77 17.19
CA PHE A 112 3.54 -4.75 16.99
C PHE A 112 3.90 -5.68 15.83
N ASP A 113 4.07 -6.95 16.13
CA ASP A 113 4.22 -8.00 15.13
C ASP A 113 2.84 -8.48 14.69
N ARG A 114 2.57 -8.41 13.38
CA ARG A 114 1.32 -8.86 12.79
C ARG A 114 1.47 -10.30 12.30
N TRP A 115 0.68 -11.20 12.89
CA TRP A 115 0.62 -12.61 12.54
C TRP A 115 -0.75 -12.98 11.98
N GLY A 116 -0.81 -13.73 10.90
CA GLY A 116 -2.07 -14.09 10.28
C GLY A 116 -1.93 -14.77 8.93
N TYR A 117 -2.95 -14.64 8.10
CA TYR A 117 -2.89 -15.05 6.70
C TYR A 117 -3.19 -13.87 5.79
N ALA A 118 -2.70 -13.95 4.55
CA ALA A 118 -2.95 -12.96 3.52
C ALA A 118 -3.23 -13.65 2.18
N ILE A 119 -4.22 -13.15 1.46
CA ILE A 119 -4.50 -13.47 0.05
C ILE A 119 -4.30 -12.17 -0.72
N ARG A 120 -3.35 -12.16 -1.66
CA ARG A 120 -3.00 -10.99 -2.45
C ARG A 120 -3.21 -11.28 -3.92
N PHE A 121 -4.00 -10.44 -4.55
CA PHE A 121 -4.04 -10.31 -6.00
C PHE A 121 -3.13 -9.14 -6.39
N CYS A 122 -2.00 -9.47 -7.03
CA CYS A 122 -0.97 -8.51 -7.39
C CYS A 122 -0.96 -8.30 -8.90
N VAL A 123 -1.14 -7.05 -9.34
CA VAL A 123 -1.03 -6.65 -10.75
C VAL A 123 0.21 -5.80 -10.93
N THR A 124 1.17 -6.30 -11.69
CA THR A 124 2.33 -5.52 -12.12
C THR A 124 2.00 -4.83 -13.43
N VAL A 125 2.12 -3.50 -13.46
CA VAL A 125 1.82 -2.69 -14.64
C VAL A 125 3.08 -1.98 -15.11
N SER A 126 3.34 -2.03 -16.42
CA SER A 126 4.39 -1.29 -17.10
C SER A 126 3.78 -0.11 -17.87
N LYS A 127 4.46 1.05 -17.84
CA LYS A 127 4.08 2.28 -18.56
C LYS A 127 2.80 2.96 -18.05
N ILE A 128 2.73 3.22 -16.74
CA ILE A 128 1.72 4.14 -16.20
C ILE A 128 2.24 5.57 -16.27
N ASN A 129 1.46 6.47 -16.88
CA ASN A 129 1.59 7.91 -16.62
C ASN A 129 1.07 8.16 -15.20
N ALA A 130 1.92 8.74 -14.34
CA ALA A 130 1.83 8.72 -12.87
C ALA A 130 0.53 9.27 -12.24
N ASP A 131 -0.35 9.94 -12.98
CA ASP A 131 -1.39 10.78 -12.37
C ASP A 131 -2.80 10.16 -12.32
N THR A 132 -2.96 8.85 -12.54
CA THR A 132 -4.29 8.21 -12.61
C THR A 132 -4.44 7.14 -11.54
N SER A 133 -5.44 7.27 -10.67
CA SER A 133 -5.88 6.19 -9.77
C SER A 133 -6.43 5.06 -10.64
N ILE A 134 -5.70 3.96 -10.78
CA ILE A 134 -6.06 2.94 -11.78
C ILE A 134 -6.85 1.79 -11.14
N ALA A 135 -8.15 1.80 -11.38
CA ALA A 135 -8.99 0.65 -11.07
C ALA A 135 -8.60 -0.56 -11.93
N LEU A 136 -8.63 -1.77 -11.35
CA LEU A 136 -8.25 -3.02 -12.04
C LEU A 136 -8.97 -3.25 -13.39
N PRO A 137 -10.29 -3.00 -13.52
CA PRO A 137 -10.96 -3.14 -14.81
C PRO A 137 -10.40 -2.20 -15.90
N PHE A 138 -9.98 -1.00 -15.51
CA PHE A 138 -9.35 -0.06 -16.43
C PHE A 138 -7.98 -0.55 -16.86
N ILE A 139 -7.17 -1.12 -15.95
CA ILE A 139 -5.88 -1.73 -16.31
C ILE A 139 -6.08 -2.84 -17.35
N ALA A 140 -7.04 -3.73 -17.10
CA ALA A 140 -7.35 -4.84 -18.00
C ALA A 140 -7.80 -4.35 -19.40
N ALA A 141 -8.64 -3.31 -19.45
CA ALA A 141 -9.08 -2.71 -20.71
C ALA A 141 -7.93 -2.03 -21.47
N GLU A 142 -7.06 -1.27 -20.80
CA GLU A 142 -5.91 -0.63 -21.43
C GLU A 142 -4.87 -1.65 -21.91
N ALA A 143 -4.70 -2.76 -21.18
CA ALA A 143 -3.86 -3.88 -21.59
C ALA A 143 -4.41 -4.60 -22.84
N GLN A 144 -5.73 -4.84 -22.89
CA GLN A 144 -6.42 -5.40 -24.06
C GLN A 144 -6.23 -4.55 -25.32
N LEU A 145 -6.15 -3.24 -25.16
CA LEU A 145 -5.89 -2.28 -26.25
C LEU A 145 -4.40 -2.13 -26.58
N GLY A 146 -3.51 -2.83 -25.87
CA GLY A 146 -2.05 -2.75 -26.06
C GLY A 146 -1.43 -1.40 -25.65
N ARG A 147 -2.14 -0.61 -24.84
CA ARG A 147 -1.69 0.72 -24.40
C ARG A 147 -0.75 0.67 -23.20
N LEU A 148 -0.90 -0.37 -22.39
CA LEU A 148 0.01 -0.73 -21.31
C LEU A 148 0.29 -2.24 -21.35
N GLU A 149 1.33 -2.68 -20.65
CA GLU A 149 1.55 -4.10 -20.39
C GLU A 149 1.24 -4.36 -18.93
N ALA A 150 0.37 -5.31 -18.65
CA ALA A 150 0.06 -5.72 -17.29
C ALA A 150 0.17 -7.24 -17.18
N SER A 151 0.53 -7.70 -15.98
CA SER A 151 0.54 -9.11 -15.63
C SER A 151 0.10 -9.27 -14.20
N TRP A 152 -0.55 -10.38 -13.89
CA TRP A 152 -1.10 -10.62 -12.56
C TRP A 152 -0.62 -11.95 -11.97
N THR A 153 -0.50 -11.98 -10.64
CA THR A 153 -0.17 -13.17 -9.86
C THR A 153 -0.96 -13.15 -8.57
N MET A 154 -1.18 -14.34 -8.01
CA MET A 154 -1.81 -14.51 -6.71
C MET A 154 -0.80 -15.02 -5.69
N GLN A 155 -0.72 -14.36 -4.55
CA GLN A 155 0.07 -14.82 -3.41
C GLN A 155 -0.87 -15.21 -2.28
N VAL A 156 -0.78 -16.46 -1.85
CA VAL A 156 -1.48 -16.95 -0.66
C VAL A 156 -0.45 -17.27 0.43
N ARG A 157 -0.62 -16.68 1.61
CA ARG A 157 0.27 -16.85 2.76
C ARG A 157 -0.53 -17.34 3.96
N GLY A 158 -0.05 -18.38 4.63
CA GLY A 158 -0.66 -18.91 5.86
C GLY A 158 -1.95 -19.72 5.65
N LEU A 159 -2.29 -20.07 4.41
CA LEU A 159 -3.41 -20.95 4.06
C LEU A 159 -2.92 -22.13 3.24
N GLN A 160 -3.45 -23.31 3.52
CA GLN A 160 -3.17 -24.53 2.76
C GLN A 160 -4.43 -25.37 2.65
N GLY A 161 -4.61 -26.07 1.53
CA GLY A 161 -5.67 -27.05 1.38
C GLY A 161 -6.00 -27.29 -0.09
N PRO A 162 -6.59 -28.45 -0.44
CA PRO A 162 -6.78 -28.82 -1.85
C PRO A 162 -7.58 -27.81 -2.68
N LYS A 163 -8.55 -27.13 -2.05
CA LYS A 163 -9.33 -26.08 -2.72
C LYS A 163 -8.56 -24.77 -2.88
N ILE A 164 -7.71 -24.42 -1.91
CA ILE A 164 -6.81 -23.27 -2.04
C ILE A 164 -5.83 -23.54 -3.18
N ASP A 165 -5.18 -24.71 -3.16
CA ASP A 165 -4.17 -25.10 -4.15
C ASP A 165 -4.76 -25.17 -5.58
N GLY A 166 -6.00 -25.64 -5.72
CA GLY A 166 -6.70 -25.70 -7.01
C GLY A 166 -7.29 -24.38 -7.49
N ALA A 167 -7.52 -23.42 -6.58
CA ALA A 167 -8.06 -22.10 -6.92
C ALA A 167 -6.95 -21.13 -7.35
N VAL A 168 -5.73 -21.27 -6.82
CA VAL A 168 -4.59 -20.41 -7.19
C VAL A 168 -4.11 -20.74 -8.61
N LEU A 169 -4.49 -19.89 -9.55
CA LEU A 169 -4.04 -19.94 -10.93
C LEU A 169 -2.60 -19.42 -11.11
N PRO A 170 -1.85 -19.91 -12.11
CA PRO A 170 -0.50 -19.46 -12.38
C PRO A 170 -0.47 -17.99 -12.85
N PRO A 171 0.68 -17.30 -12.70
CA PRO A 171 0.87 -15.95 -13.23
C PRO A 171 0.62 -15.85 -14.73
N GLU A 172 -0.05 -14.78 -15.17
CA GLU A 172 -0.39 -14.57 -16.59
C GLU A 172 -0.38 -13.08 -16.96
N SER A 173 -0.29 -12.78 -18.27
CA SER A 173 -0.59 -11.44 -18.78
C SER A 173 -2.02 -11.05 -18.42
N LEU A 174 -2.25 -9.77 -18.15
CA LEU A 174 -3.58 -9.25 -17.83
C LEU A 174 -4.20 -8.62 -19.07
N ASP A 175 -5.41 -9.04 -19.37
CA ASP A 175 -6.36 -8.50 -20.35
C ASP A 175 -7.77 -8.67 -19.78
N VAL A 176 -8.82 -8.39 -20.56
CA VAL A 176 -10.20 -8.47 -20.05
C VAL A 176 -10.59 -9.91 -19.68
N GLU A 177 -10.17 -10.90 -20.46
CA GLU A 177 -10.51 -12.31 -20.24
C GLU A 177 -9.81 -12.87 -18.99
N THR A 178 -8.50 -12.70 -18.93
CA THR A 178 -7.66 -13.13 -17.80
C THR A 178 -7.99 -12.36 -16.53
N PHE A 179 -8.49 -11.12 -16.60
CA PHE A 179 -9.03 -10.40 -15.45
C PHE A 179 -10.23 -11.13 -14.83
N PHE A 180 -11.16 -11.65 -15.64
CA PHE A 180 -12.26 -12.45 -15.12
C PHE A 180 -11.77 -13.75 -14.46
N LEU A 181 -10.79 -14.43 -15.08
CA LEU A 181 -10.18 -15.64 -14.50
C LEU A 181 -9.48 -15.36 -13.17
N ALA A 182 -8.72 -14.27 -13.11
CA ALA A 182 -8.04 -13.83 -11.89
C ALA A 182 -9.03 -13.51 -10.77
N ARG A 183 -10.12 -12.82 -11.10
CA ARG A 183 -11.20 -12.50 -10.16
C ARG A 183 -11.93 -13.75 -9.67
N GLN A 184 -12.17 -14.72 -10.55
CA GLN A 184 -12.76 -16.00 -10.19
C GLN A 184 -11.85 -16.78 -9.25
N SER A 185 -10.56 -16.91 -9.60
CA SER A 185 -9.52 -17.50 -8.76
C SER A 185 -9.52 -16.92 -7.34
N LEU A 186 -9.63 -15.60 -7.24
CA LEU A 186 -9.63 -14.90 -5.97
C LEU A 186 -10.89 -15.21 -5.14
N THR A 187 -12.04 -15.21 -5.81
CA THR A 187 -13.32 -15.59 -5.20
C THR A 187 -13.29 -17.04 -4.71
N ASP A 188 -12.68 -17.95 -5.48
CA ASP A 188 -12.55 -19.36 -5.14
C ASP A 188 -11.61 -19.59 -3.94
N VAL A 189 -10.49 -18.85 -3.87
CA VAL A 189 -9.59 -18.88 -2.70
C VAL A 189 -10.31 -18.37 -1.44
N VAL A 190 -11.05 -17.27 -1.54
CA VAL A 190 -11.84 -16.73 -0.41
C VAL A 190 -12.93 -17.73 0.01
N ALA A 191 -13.66 -18.33 -0.93
CA ALA A 191 -14.68 -19.33 -0.64
C ALA A 191 -14.09 -20.58 0.02
N ALA A 192 -12.87 -20.99 -0.38
CA ALA A 192 -12.16 -22.11 0.20
C ALA A 192 -11.80 -21.92 1.69
N LEU A 193 -11.82 -20.70 2.23
CA LEU A 193 -11.65 -20.46 3.68
C LEU A 193 -12.71 -21.16 4.53
N SER A 194 -13.91 -21.38 3.98
CA SER A 194 -15.00 -22.09 4.68
C SER A 194 -14.88 -23.62 4.59
N ASP A 195 -13.91 -24.14 3.85
CA ASP A 195 -13.72 -25.58 3.70
C ASP A 195 -13.06 -26.19 4.95
N SER A 196 -13.66 -27.26 5.47
CA SER A 196 -13.14 -27.99 6.65
C SER A 196 -11.71 -28.55 6.49
N LYS A 197 -11.22 -28.70 5.25
CA LYS A 197 -9.86 -29.17 4.96
C LYS A 197 -8.86 -28.03 4.81
N THR A 198 -9.31 -26.78 4.85
CA THR A 198 -8.43 -25.62 4.82
C THR A 198 -7.74 -25.49 6.16
N LYS A 199 -6.40 -25.51 6.13
CA LYS A 199 -5.54 -25.31 7.29
C LYS A 199 -5.07 -23.87 7.30
N ILE A 200 -5.41 -23.16 8.37
CA ILE A 200 -4.89 -21.81 8.65
C ILE A 200 -3.67 -21.97 9.54
N THR A 201 -2.51 -21.56 9.04
CA THR A 201 -1.26 -21.51 9.81
C THR A 201 -0.79 -20.07 9.84
N PRO A 202 -1.06 -19.31 10.92
CA PRO A 202 -0.65 -17.92 11.01
C PRO A 202 0.85 -17.78 10.72
N VAL A 203 1.16 -16.93 9.75
CA VAL A 203 2.53 -16.56 9.39
C VAL A 203 2.75 -15.10 9.74
N TYR A 204 4.02 -14.75 9.95
CA TYR A 204 4.41 -13.37 10.12
C TYR A 204 4.13 -12.58 8.83
N LEU A 205 3.35 -11.50 8.95
CA LEU A 205 2.92 -10.67 7.81
C LEU A 205 3.75 -9.40 7.72
N LEU A 206 3.86 -8.66 8.83
CA LEU A 206 4.61 -7.41 8.94
C LEU A 206 4.93 -7.10 10.41
N ARG A 207 5.90 -6.23 10.64
CA ARG A 207 6.13 -5.56 11.92
C ARG A 207 5.74 -4.10 11.74
N LYS A 208 5.01 -3.59 12.71
CA LYS A 208 4.79 -2.18 12.90
C LYS A 208 5.72 -1.76 14.03
N ASN A 209 6.81 -1.10 13.69
CA ASN A 209 7.71 -0.59 14.71
C ASN A 209 6.94 0.39 15.63
N PRO A 210 7.27 0.46 16.93
CA PRO A 210 6.82 1.58 17.72
C PRO A 210 7.35 2.83 17.02
N PRO A 211 6.64 3.96 17.04
CA PRO A 211 7.27 5.22 16.69
C PRO A 211 8.51 5.34 17.60
N THR A 212 9.70 5.22 17.00
CA THR A 212 10.97 5.04 17.73
C THR A 212 11.22 6.21 18.68
N ASP A 213 10.68 7.37 18.32
CA ASP A 213 10.32 8.48 19.20
C ASP A 213 9.03 9.14 18.66
N ALA A 214 8.19 9.73 19.53
CA ALA A 214 7.07 10.59 19.09
C ALA A 214 7.54 11.70 18.13
N ASP A 215 8.81 12.06 18.22
CA ASP A 215 9.49 13.01 17.35
C ASP A 215 9.67 12.50 15.91
N GLU A 216 9.91 11.20 15.68
CA GLU A 216 10.13 10.67 14.32
C GLU A 216 8.85 10.71 13.47
N TYR A 217 7.71 10.26 14.03
CA TYR A 217 6.42 10.38 13.35
C TYR A 217 6.04 11.84 13.11
N SER A 218 6.35 12.71 14.08
CA SER A 218 6.18 14.15 13.93
C SER A 218 7.06 14.71 12.82
N ILE A 219 8.31 14.26 12.70
CA ILE A 219 9.26 14.66 11.65
C ILE A 219 8.75 14.22 10.28
N ILE A 220 8.35 12.96 10.11
CA ILE A 220 7.82 12.44 8.85
C ILE A 220 6.56 13.21 8.46
N THR A 221 5.60 13.35 9.37
CA THR A 221 4.36 14.11 9.13
C THR A 221 4.66 15.56 8.72
N LYS A 222 5.61 16.22 9.40
CA LYS A 222 6.05 17.58 9.06
C LYS A 222 6.73 17.62 7.69
N LYS A 223 7.63 16.68 7.37
CA LYS A 223 8.27 16.59 6.05
C LYS A 223 7.23 16.41 4.95
N THR A 224 6.29 15.48 5.11
CA THR A 224 5.19 15.27 4.16
C THR A 224 4.34 16.53 4.00
N PHE A 225 4.02 17.24 5.08
CA PHE A 225 3.34 18.54 5.02
C PHE A 225 4.17 19.60 4.25
N ILE A 226 5.48 19.67 4.48
CA ILE A 226 6.37 20.64 3.80
C ILE A 226 6.42 20.33 2.30
N VAL A 227 6.56 19.05 1.91
CA VAL A 227 6.53 18.62 0.51
C VAL A 227 5.15 18.92 -0.12
N ALA A 228 4.06 18.71 0.60
CA ALA A 228 2.71 19.07 0.15
C ALA A 228 2.54 20.58 -0.08
N ALA A 229 3.10 21.39 0.80
CA ALA A 229 3.09 22.83 0.64
C ALA A 229 3.91 23.27 -0.58
N LEU A 230 5.08 22.66 -0.82
CA LEU A 230 5.89 22.85 -2.02
C LEU A 230 5.12 22.50 -3.30
N ALA A 231 4.45 21.34 -3.32
CA ALA A 231 3.64 20.88 -4.45
C ALA A 231 2.46 21.83 -4.77
N ASN A 232 2.00 22.57 -3.76
CA ASN A 232 0.95 23.60 -3.85
C ASN A 232 1.51 25.02 -3.96
N GLU A 233 2.78 25.16 -4.35
CA GLU A 233 3.44 26.44 -4.61
C GLU A 233 3.47 27.40 -3.41
N ARG A 234 3.45 26.85 -2.19
CA ARG A 234 3.62 27.63 -0.96
C ARG A 234 5.10 27.83 -0.66
N ASN A 235 5.44 29.00 -0.14
CA ASN A 235 6.81 29.33 0.26
C ASN A 235 7.10 28.90 1.71
N SER A 236 8.38 28.87 2.07
CA SER A 236 8.80 28.38 3.39
C SER A 236 8.30 29.24 4.56
N ASN A 237 8.07 30.55 4.33
CA ASN A 237 7.47 31.43 5.34
C ASN A 237 6.03 31.01 5.69
N TRP A 238 5.23 30.65 4.69
CA TRP A 238 3.87 30.14 4.90
C TRP A 238 3.89 28.83 5.68
N VAL A 239 4.80 27.92 5.31
CA VAL A 239 4.98 26.62 5.97
C VAL A 239 5.39 26.80 7.43
N PHE A 240 6.39 27.67 7.67
CA PHE A 240 6.87 28.00 9.01
C PHE A 240 5.75 28.55 9.90
N HIS A 241 4.94 29.47 9.39
CA HIS A 241 3.78 30.00 10.13
C HIS A 241 2.74 28.91 10.42
N LYS A 242 2.45 28.03 9.45
CA LYS A 242 1.45 26.95 9.61
C LYS A 242 1.86 25.88 10.61
N LEU A 243 3.15 25.58 10.70
CA LEU A 243 3.68 24.63 11.69
C LEU A 243 3.90 25.26 13.08
N GLY A 244 3.36 26.47 13.33
CA GLY A 244 3.38 27.12 14.65
C GLY A 244 4.61 28.00 14.91
N GLY A 245 5.19 28.58 13.85
CA GLY A 245 6.46 29.30 13.85
C GLY A 245 6.76 30.20 15.06
N SER A 246 7.96 30.00 15.63
CA SER A 246 8.84 30.96 16.35
C SER A 246 9.65 30.33 17.50
N SER A 247 9.33 29.11 17.95
CA SER A 247 9.98 28.51 19.15
C SER A 247 10.55 27.10 18.97
N ASN A 248 10.49 26.53 17.77
CA ASN A 248 10.99 25.16 17.52
C ASN A 248 12.07 25.18 16.43
N SER A 249 13.34 25.22 16.84
CA SER A 249 14.51 25.22 15.93
C SER A 249 14.48 24.06 14.94
N ASN A 250 13.94 22.92 15.36
CA ASN A 250 13.88 21.70 14.54
C ASN A 250 12.95 21.86 13.32
N ILE A 251 11.96 22.77 13.36
CA ILE A 251 11.07 23.01 12.22
C ILE A 251 11.78 23.79 11.11
N SER A 252 12.59 24.79 11.47
CA SER A 252 13.36 25.56 10.49
C SER A 252 14.34 24.65 9.73
N GLU A 253 15.07 23.80 10.46
CA GLU A 253 16.01 22.84 9.88
C GLU A 253 15.31 21.84 8.94
N LEU A 254 14.14 21.33 9.32
CA LEU A 254 13.35 20.45 8.45
C LEU A 254 12.87 21.14 7.17
N ILE A 255 12.42 22.39 7.28
CA ILE A 255 11.99 23.16 6.10
C ILE A 255 13.19 23.42 5.19
N GLU A 256 14.34 23.83 5.75
CA GLU A 256 15.56 24.06 4.98
C GLU A 256 16.03 22.79 4.28
N GLN A 257 16.06 21.65 4.99
CA GLN A 257 16.40 20.35 4.41
C GLN A 257 15.49 20.01 3.23
N VAL A 258 14.17 20.07 3.42
CA VAL A 258 13.22 19.72 2.35
C VAL A 258 13.29 20.71 1.18
N TYR A 259 13.45 22.01 1.42
CA TYR A 259 13.60 22.97 0.31
C TYR A 259 14.90 22.73 -0.46
N ALA A 260 16.00 22.40 0.21
CA ALA A 260 17.26 22.03 -0.42
C ALA A 260 17.14 20.76 -1.27
N ASP A 261 16.53 19.69 -0.75
CA ASP A 261 16.32 18.40 -1.44
C ASP A 261 15.50 18.57 -2.74
N PHE A 262 14.62 19.56 -2.79
CA PHE A 262 13.76 19.85 -3.94
C PHE A 262 14.24 21.02 -4.80
N GLU A 263 15.44 21.56 -4.56
CA GLU A 263 16.02 22.71 -5.28
C GLU A 263 15.10 23.96 -5.26
N ALA A 264 14.44 24.20 -4.12
CA ALA A 264 13.60 25.36 -3.87
C ALA A 264 14.32 26.41 -3.02
N GLU A 265 14.14 27.70 -3.35
CA GLU A 265 14.71 28.79 -2.57
C GLU A 265 13.82 29.16 -1.37
N MET A 266 14.45 29.35 -0.20
CA MET A 266 13.75 29.78 1.01
C MET A 266 13.15 31.19 0.86
N GLY A 267 11.93 31.37 1.36
CA GLY A 267 11.19 32.64 1.34
C GLY A 267 10.53 32.98 0.00
N GLN A 268 10.95 32.32 -1.08
CA GLN A 268 10.41 32.53 -2.43
C GLN A 268 9.32 31.52 -2.77
N ARG A 269 8.48 31.86 -3.75
CA ARG A 269 7.56 30.88 -4.34
C ARG A 269 8.39 29.78 -5.02
N PRO A 270 8.10 28.48 -4.80
CA PRO A 270 8.84 27.39 -5.42
C PRO A 270 8.84 27.49 -6.95
N ASN A 271 9.97 27.18 -7.57
CA ASN A 271 10.07 27.11 -9.03
C ASN A 271 9.35 25.86 -9.58
N SER A 272 9.08 25.83 -10.89
CA SER A 272 8.33 24.74 -11.52
C SER A 272 9.00 23.37 -11.39
N VAL A 273 10.34 23.31 -11.32
CA VAL A 273 11.11 22.07 -11.14
C VAL A 273 10.86 21.49 -9.75
N ALA A 274 10.97 22.33 -8.70
CA ALA A 274 10.69 21.94 -7.32
C ALA A 274 9.24 21.46 -7.14
N VAL A 275 8.28 22.17 -7.73
CA VAL A 275 6.85 21.79 -7.70
C VAL A 275 6.64 20.43 -8.36
N ALA A 276 7.23 20.18 -9.53
CA ALA A 276 7.10 18.91 -10.23
C ALA A 276 7.73 17.75 -9.43
N LYS A 277 8.91 17.96 -8.83
CA LYS A 277 9.55 16.98 -7.94
C LYS A 277 8.68 16.70 -6.72
N ALA A 278 8.15 17.74 -6.06
CA ALA A 278 7.29 17.60 -4.88
C ALA A 278 6.00 16.85 -5.18
N LYS A 279 5.34 17.15 -6.30
CA LYS A 279 4.16 16.39 -6.76
C LYS A 279 4.48 14.91 -6.98
N ARG A 280 5.61 14.61 -7.63
CA ARG A 280 6.05 13.23 -7.82
C ARG A 280 6.37 12.51 -6.51
N ALA A 281 6.93 13.20 -5.52
CA ALA A 281 7.23 12.62 -4.21
C ALA A 281 5.98 12.32 -3.37
N LEU A 282 4.86 13.00 -3.65
CA LEU A 282 3.57 12.76 -3.01
C LEU A 282 2.67 11.82 -3.82
N ASP A 283 3.18 11.30 -4.92
CA ASP A 283 2.42 10.39 -5.78
C ASP A 283 2.03 9.14 -4.98
N GLY A 284 0.72 8.86 -4.90
CA GLY A 284 0.16 7.78 -4.08
C GLY A 284 -0.15 8.14 -2.62
N ILE A 285 0.13 9.35 -2.13
CA ILE A 285 -0.19 9.79 -0.77
C ILE A 285 -1.47 10.64 -0.76
N GLN A 286 -2.57 10.16 -0.16
CA GLN A 286 -3.81 10.94 -0.04
C GLN A 286 -3.80 11.84 1.19
N LEU A 287 -3.38 13.09 1.02
CA LEU A 287 -3.50 14.09 2.08
C LEU A 287 -4.96 14.56 2.19
N ARG A 288 -5.63 14.24 3.30
CA ARG A 288 -6.94 14.84 3.62
C ARG A 288 -6.76 16.35 3.78
N ASN A 289 -7.50 17.12 2.97
CA ASN A 289 -7.49 18.59 2.86
C ASN A 289 -6.75 19.32 4.00
N VAL A 290 -5.58 19.83 3.65
CA VAL A 290 -4.67 20.63 4.50
C VAL A 290 -4.85 22.12 4.23
#